data_AF-A0A2M8C822-F1
#
_entry.id   AF-A0A2M8C822-F1
#
_cell.length_a   1.000
_cell.length_b   1.000
_cell.length_c   1.000
_cell.angle_alpha   90.00
_cell.angle_beta   90.00
_cell.angle_gamma   90.00
#
_symmetry.space_group_name_H-M   'P 1'
#
loop_
_entity.id
_entity.type
_entity.pdbx_description
1 polymer ?
#
loop_
_entity_poly.entity_id
_entity_poly.type
_entity_poly.pdbx_seq_one_letter_code
_entity_poly.pdbx_strand_id
1 'polypeptide(L)'
;MIYSTSDEDFVVCKSNFVFDNFHVFSSDIYTFSNQNPEDTVRWNIDLHKVDTSMLVRDIRKLSNEGWLISGTGAAKFLKDTIEDYKYLNWMMELDQNKNIQWVKYHNLPEEVRQTSELFYMNVIELSSGNYLYAESVENDSLPWIVNILLREVTPLGDIVFTKVFDQSIGGDVMSLSYGFDRSTILLHKWGRQLYDCSNGTGAFILDTVQYDTIGRICYSGHNTYFSSVYNAMLHPNGELIVAGQYDNTLGDYIGVQRY
;
A
#
# COMPACT_ATOMS: atom_id res chain seq x y z
N MET A 1 3.27 -6.93 -7.92
CA MET A 1 2.18 -5.95 -8.15
C MET A 1 2.12 -5.61 -9.63
N ILE A 2 0.94 -5.49 -10.22
CA ILE A 2 0.76 -5.09 -11.63
C ILE A 2 -0.14 -3.86 -11.66
N TYR A 3 0.27 -2.81 -12.37
CA TYR A 3 -0.49 -1.58 -12.58
C TYR A 3 -0.64 -1.36 -14.09
N SER A 4 -1.88 -1.16 -14.56
CA SER A 4 -2.14 -0.78 -15.97
C SER A 4 -2.02 0.75 -16.09
N THR A 5 -1.24 1.20 -17.06
CA THR A 5 -0.91 2.61 -17.26
C THR A 5 -1.74 3.29 -18.35
N SER A 6 -2.28 2.48 -19.25
CA SER A 6 -3.11 2.77 -20.42
C SER A 6 -3.60 1.44 -21.01
N ASP A 7 -4.39 1.48 -22.09
CA ASP A 7 -4.76 0.28 -22.85
C ASP A 7 -3.53 -0.50 -23.39
N GLU A 8 -2.37 0.14 -23.46
CA GLU A 8 -1.21 -0.37 -24.18
C GLU A 8 0.01 -0.72 -23.31
N ASP A 9 0.16 -0.20 -22.09
CA ASP A 9 1.36 -0.40 -21.25
C ASP A 9 1.01 -0.82 -19.80
N PHE A 10 1.78 -1.76 -19.24
CA PHE A 10 1.73 -2.22 -17.86
C PHE A 10 3.04 -1.92 -17.14
N VAL A 11 2.95 -1.55 -15.86
CA VAL A 11 4.07 -1.52 -14.93
C VAL A 11 3.93 -2.72 -14.01
N VAL A 12 4.98 -3.53 -13.92
CA VAL A 12 5.04 -4.71 -13.06
C VAL A 12 6.16 -4.51 -12.06
N CYS A 13 5.85 -4.65 -10.78
CA CYS A 13 6.87 -4.87 -9.78
C CYS A 13 7.03 -6.37 -9.52
N LYS A 14 8.24 -6.86 -9.75
CA LYS A 14 8.70 -8.15 -9.26
C LYS A 14 9.33 -7.94 -7.90
N SER A 15 8.88 -8.67 -6.90
CA SER A 15 9.49 -8.65 -5.57
C SER A 15 10.07 -10.03 -5.27
N ASN A 16 11.34 -10.09 -4.92
CA ASN A 16 11.97 -11.31 -4.45
C ASN A 16 11.85 -11.33 -2.92
N PHE A 17 11.05 -12.28 -2.42
CA PHE A 17 11.00 -12.62 -1.00
C PHE A 17 11.94 -13.81 -0.77
N VAL A 18 13.01 -13.61 -0.01
CA VAL A 18 13.88 -14.72 0.42
C VAL A 18 13.40 -15.17 1.80
N PHE A 19 12.76 -16.35 1.85
CA PHE A 19 12.18 -16.92 3.09
C PHE A 19 13.23 -17.35 4.13
N ASP A 20 14.47 -17.64 3.71
CA ASP A 20 15.45 -18.33 4.57
C ASP A 20 16.26 -17.40 5.48
N ASN A 21 16.20 -16.09 5.28
CA ASN A 21 16.64 -15.09 6.25
C ASN A 21 15.60 -13.99 6.21
N PHE A 22 14.74 -13.95 7.22
CA PHE A 22 13.76 -12.88 7.38
C PHE A 22 14.42 -11.53 7.02
N HIS A 23 13.77 -10.75 6.14
CA HIS A 23 14.02 -9.31 5.91
C HIS A 23 14.92 -8.84 4.73
N VAL A 24 15.16 -9.65 3.68
CA VAL A 24 15.60 -9.10 2.38
C VAL A 24 14.50 -9.16 1.32
N PHE A 25 13.83 -8.02 1.16
CA PHE A 25 12.92 -7.74 0.06
C PHE A 25 13.69 -6.90 -0.97
N SER A 26 13.87 -7.43 -2.17
CA SER A 26 14.28 -6.60 -3.31
C SER A 26 13.16 -6.56 -4.32
N SER A 27 12.92 -5.36 -4.86
CA SER A 27 11.95 -5.15 -5.91
C SER A 27 12.63 -4.61 -7.16
N ASP A 28 12.26 -5.17 -8.29
CA ASP A 28 12.53 -4.58 -9.61
C ASP A 28 11.23 -4.04 -10.17
N ILE A 29 11.30 -2.95 -10.93
CA ILE A 29 10.13 -2.36 -11.60
C ILE A 29 10.35 -2.43 -13.10
N TYR A 30 9.41 -3.06 -13.79
CA TYR A 30 9.45 -3.35 -15.22
C TYR A 30 8.27 -2.69 -15.94
N THR A 31 8.44 -2.38 -17.22
CA THR A 31 7.34 -1.97 -18.11
C THR A 31 7.23 -2.87 -19.33
N PHE A 32 6.00 -3.21 -19.72
CA PHE A 32 5.62 -4.08 -20.84
C PHE A 32 4.42 -3.50 -21.57
N SER A 33 4.13 -3.96 -22.79
CA SER A 33 2.94 -3.62 -23.57
C SER A 33 1.96 -4.76 -23.73
N ASN A 34 0.68 -4.40 -23.79
CA ASN A 34 -0.44 -5.30 -24.03
C ASN A 34 -0.51 -5.85 -25.46
N GLN A 35 0.23 -5.26 -26.41
CA GLN A 35 0.07 -5.59 -27.84
C GLN A 35 0.95 -6.75 -28.31
N ASN A 36 1.95 -7.17 -27.53
CA ASN A 36 2.87 -8.23 -27.94
C ASN A 36 3.12 -9.23 -26.81
N PRO A 37 2.73 -10.51 -26.95
CA PRO A 37 3.04 -11.55 -25.97
C PRO A 37 4.54 -11.86 -25.85
N GLU A 38 5.37 -11.39 -26.80
CA GLU A 38 6.83 -11.46 -26.74
C GLU A 38 7.47 -10.16 -26.20
N ASP A 39 6.69 -9.24 -25.62
CA ASP A 39 7.27 -7.98 -25.17
C ASP A 39 8.33 -8.19 -24.08
N THR A 40 9.38 -7.38 -24.17
CA THR A 40 10.54 -7.44 -23.28
C THR A 40 10.49 -6.29 -22.29
N VAL A 41 11.30 -6.36 -21.25
CA VAL A 41 11.46 -5.26 -20.30
C VAL A 41 11.90 -3.99 -21.02
N ARG A 42 11.03 -2.97 -21.09
CA ARG A 42 11.34 -1.69 -21.75
C ARG A 42 12.16 -0.75 -20.90
N TRP A 43 12.00 -0.87 -19.59
CA TRP A 43 12.66 -0.05 -18.60
C TRP A 43 12.70 -0.79 -17.27
N ASN A 44 13.82 -0.70 -16.57
CA ASN A 44 14.08 -1.35 -15.30
C ASN A 44 14.64 -0.34 -14.29
N ILE A 45 14.11 -0.32 -13.06
CA ILE A 45 14.82 0.23 -11.90
C ILE A 45 15.24 -0.92 -11.00
N ASP A 46 16.55 -1.01 -10.77
CA ASP A 46 17.12 -1.81 -9.69
C ASP A 46 17.05 -1.02 -8.38
N LEU A 47 16.24 -1.52 -7.43
CA LEU A 47 16.12 -0.95 -6.10
C LEU A 47 17.06 -1.63 -5.08
N HIS A 48 17.94 -2.52 -5.53
CA HIS A 48 18.86 -3.22 -4.65
C HIS A 48 19.85 -2.27 -3.98
N LYS A 49 19.97 -2.37 -2.65
CA LYS A 49 20.99 -1.70 -1.84
C LYS A 49 21.67 -2.70 -0.93
N VAL A 50 22.95 -2.45 -0.64
CA VAL A 50 23.79 -3.36 0.17
C VAL A 50 23.27 -3.50 1.60
N ASP A 51 22.72 -2.43 2.16
CA ASP A 51 22.28 -2.31 3.54
C ASP A 51 20.77 -2.08 3.69
N THR A 52 20.03 -2.01 2.59
CA THR A 52 18.61 -1.64 2.61
C THR A 52 17.82 -2.53 1.68
N SER A 53 16.80 -3.15 2.25
CA SER A 53 15.81 -3.94 1.52
C SER A 53 14.60 -3.05 1.22
N MET A 54 14.13 -3.05 -0.02
CA MET A 54 13.02 -2.22 -0.49
C MET A 54 11.97 -3.10 -1.17
N LEU A 55 10.74 -2.99 -0.70
CA LEU A 55 9.57 -3.67 -1.23
C LEU A 55 8.59 -2.63 -1.78
N VAL A 56 8.34 -2.66 -3.08
CA VAL A 56 7.34 -1.78 -3.71
C VAL A 56 5.93 -2.26 -3.34
N ARG A 57 5.10 -1.32 -2.89
CA ARG A 57 3.72 -1.58 -2.44
C ARG A 57 2.67 -0.76 -3.18
N ASP A 58 3.03 0.34 -3.84
CA ASP A 58 2.11 1.09 -4.70
C ASP A 58 2.90 1.75 -5.83
N ILE A 59 2.25 1.85 -7.00
CA ILE A 59 2.78 2.54 -8.18
C ILE A 59 1.63 3.34 -8.78
N ARG A 60 1.84 4.64 -8.98
CA ARG A 60 0.84 5.55 -9.50
C ARG A 60 1.42 6.40 -10.60
N LYS A 61 0.63 6.57 -11.66
CA LYS A 61 0.91 7.58 -12.68
C LYS A 61 0.47 8.95 -12.17
N LEU A 62 1.34 9.94 -12.30
CA LEU A 62 1.09 11.31 -11.89
C LEU A 62 0.48 12.12 -13.04
N SER A 63 -0.18 13.23 -12.70
CA SER A 63 -0.78 14.15 -13.68
C SER A 63 0.23 14.82 -14.61
N ASN A 64 1.50 14.87 -14.23
CA ASN A 64 2.63 15.35 -15.03
C ASN A 64 3.26 14.25 -15.92
N GLU A 65 2.55 13.13 -16.13
CA GLU A 65 3.02 11.92 -16.82
C GLU A 65 4.21 11.20 -16.14
N GLY A 66 4.62 11.68 -14.96
CA GLY A 66 5.59 11.02 -14.10
C GLY A 66 5.00 9.85 -13.31
N TRP A 67 5.79 9.33 -12.39
CA TRP A 67 5.45 8.16 -11.59
C TRP A 67 5.75 8.40 -10.12
N LEU A 68 4.81 8.03 -9.27
CA LEU A 68 5.04 7.89 -7.84
C LEU A 68 5.12 6.40 -7.50
N ILE A 69 6.22 6.02 -6.89
CA ILE A 69 6.43 4.66 -6.41
C ILE A 69 6.59 4.76 -4.90
N SER A 70 5.92 3.87 -4.18
CA SER A 70 6.05 3.82 -2.73
C SER A 70 6.10 2.38 -2.23
N GLY A 71 6.64 2.23 -1.03
CA GLY A 71 6.85 0.91 -0.48
C GLY A 71 7.29 0.92 0.96
N THR A 72 7.52 -0.29 1.44
CA THR A 72 8.09 -0.56 2.75
C THR A 72 9.54 -1.03 2.58
N GLY A 73 10.35 -0.91 3.61
CA GLY A 73 11.73 -1.34 3.58
C GLY A 73 12.29 -1.61 4.96
N ALA A 74 13.46 -2.22 4.97
CA ALA A 74 14.23 -2.51 6.18
C ALA A 74 15.69 -2.13 5.92
N ALA A 75 16.20 -1.21 6.73
CA ALA A 75 17.61 -0.82 6.71
C ALA A 75 18.37 -1.61 7.78
N LYS A 76 19.39 -2.35 7.37
CA LYS A 76 20.30 -3.10 8.22
C LYS A 76 21.28 -2.14 8.89
N PHE A 77 21.50 -2.32 10.19
CA PHE A 77 22.54 -1.63 10.94
C PHE A 77 23.21 -2.57 11.95
N LEU A 78 24.35 -2.16 12.49
CA LEU A 78 25.07 -2.92 13.51
C LEU A 78 24.89 -2.25 14.87
N LYS A 79 24.39 -3.00 15.84
CA LYS A 79 24.28 -2.60 17.25
C LYS A 79 25.07 -3.58 18.09
N ASP A 80 26.15 -3.10 18.70
CA ASP A 80 27.03 -3.91 19.55
C ASP A 80 27.49 -5.21 18.86
N THR A 81 27.84 -5.14 17.57
CA THR A 81 28.24 -6.25 16.68
C THR A 81 27.12 -7.21 16.26
N ILE A 82 25.89 -7.00 16.73
CA ILE A 82 24.72 -7.76 16.32
C ILE A 82 24.04 -7.00 15.17
N GLU A 83 23.62 -7.75 14.14
CA GLU A 83 22.82 -7.19 13.03
C GLU A 83 21.41 -6.91 13.53
N ASP A 84 20.95 -5.69 13.30
CA ASP A 84 19.62 -5.21 13.67
C ASP A 84 19.00 -4.49 12.47
N TYR A 85 17.68 -4.38 12.45
CA TYR A 85 16.92 -3.87 11.31
C TYR A 85 15.99 -2.73 11.72
N LYS A 86 16.00 -1.67 10.91
CA LYS A 86 15.10 -0.54 11.08
C LYS A 86 14.10 -0.50 9.93
N TYR A 87 12.85 -0.78 10.25
CA TYR A 87 11.76 -0.66 9.29
C TYR A 87 11.48 0.80 8.95
N LEU A 88 11.13 1.01 7.68
CA LEU A 88 10.86 2.33 7.11
C LEU A 88 9.81 2.24 6.00
N ASN A 89 9.14 3.36 5.74
CA ASN A 89 8.46 3.59 4.48
C ASN A 89 9.42 4.31 3.54
N TRP A 90 9.18 4.18 2.25
CA TRP A 90 9.89 4.95 1.27
C TRP A 90 8.97 5.36 0.13
N MET A 91 9.34 6.47 -0.51
CA MET A 91 8.67 7.00 -1.69
C MET A 91 9.71 7.50 -2.67
N MET A 92 9.39 7.42 -3.95
CA MET A 92 10.23 7.86 -5.06
C MET A 92 9.34 8.48 -6.14
N GLU A 93 9.76 9.61 -6.68
CA GLU A 93 9.15 10.19 -7.87
C GLU A 93 10.09 10.04 -9.07
N LEU A 94 9.49 9.71 -10.21
CA LEU A 94 10.13 9.69 -11.51
C LEU A 94 9.45 10.70 -12.43
N ASP A 95 10.22 11.34 -13.30
CA ASP A 95 9.64 12.12 -14.39
C ASP A 95 9.04 11.23 -15.49
N GLN A 96 8.43 11.84 -16.50
CA GLN A 96 7.88 11.15 -17.68
C GLN A 96 8.91 10.32 -18.48
N ASN A 97 10.19 10.69 -18.38
CA ASN A 97 11.31 9.97 -18.98
C ASN A 97 11.87 8.89 -18.06
N LYS A 98 11.21 8.67 -16.91
CA LYS A 98 11.56 7.72 -15.87
C LYS A 98 12.89 8.00 -15.16
N ASN A 99 13.34 9.26 -15.15
CA ASN A 99 14.48 9.68 -14.34
C ASN A 99 14.02 9.94 -12.89
N ILE A 100 14.79 9.44 -11.93
CA ILE A 100 14.55 9.67 -10.50
C ILE A 100 14.68 11.17 -10.20
N GLN A 101 13.58 11.78 -9.74
CA GLN A 101 13.57 13.16 -9.28
C GLN A 101 13.98 13.23 -7.80
N TRP A 102 13.41 12.35 -6.98
CA TRP A 102 13.74 12.25 -5.56
C TRP A 102 13.42 10.86 -4.99
N VAL A 103 14.06 10.54 -3.86
CA VAL A 103 13.78 9.36 -3.03
C VAL A 103 13.75 9.82 -1.58
N LYS A 104 12.71 9.45 -0.84
CA LYS A 104 12.54 9.78 0.58
C LYS A 104 12.32 8.52 1.40
N TYR A 105 12.91 8.50 2.59
CA TYR A 105 12.79 7.44 3.57
C TYR A 105 12.13 8.01 4.81
N HIS A 106 11.03 7.38 5.25
CA HIS A 106 10.26 7.79 6.40
C HIS A 106 10.41 6.74 7.49
N ASN A 107 11.16 7.06 8.54
CA ASN A 107 11.25 6.19 9.71
C ASN A 107 9.89 6.06 10.38
N LEU A 108 9.58 4.90 10.94
CA LEU A 108 8.37 4.73 11.75
C LEU A 108 8.36 5.66 12.99
N PRO A 109 7.18 6.15 13.41
CA PRO A 109 7.02 6.88 14.67
C PRO A 109 7.45 6.00 15.85
N GLU A 110 7.94 6.62 16.93
CA GLU A 110 8.45 5.87 18.10
C GLU A 110 7.39 4.93 18.70
N GLU A 111 6.12 5.35 18.67
CA GLU A 111 4.95 4.61 19.16
C GLU A 111 4.77 3.22 18.52
N VAL A 112 5.26 3.03 17.28
CA VAL A 112 5.16 1.77 16.52
C VAL A 112 6.52 1.29 16.00
N ARG A 113 7.63 1.79 16.55
CA ARG A 113 8.99 1.54 16.00
C ARG A 113 9.61 0.21 16.44
N GLN A 114 9.28 -0.29 17.64
CA GLN A 114 10.20 -1.19 18.34
C GLN A 114 10.14 -2.65 17.91
N THR A 115 9.05 -3.08 17.27
CA THR A 115 8.83 -4.46 16.88
C THR A 115 7.75 -4.48 15.80
N SER A 116 8.00 -3.99 14.59
CA SER A 116 6.89 -3.89 13.64
C SER A 116 7.21 -4.24 12.21
N GLU A 117 6.58 -5.30 11.73
CA GLU A 117 6.48 -5.61 10.31
C GLU A 117 5.49 -4.67 9.60
N LEU A 118 5.91 -4.20 8.42
CA LEU A 118 5.16 -3.23 7.62
C LEU A 118 4.46 -3.91 6.43
N PHE A 119 3.15 -3.72 6.36
CA PHE A 119 2.32 -4.34 5.36
C PHE A 119 1.39 -3.36 4.66
N TYR A 120 1.18 -3.63 3.36
CA TYR A 120 0.12 -3.04 2.55
C TYR A 120 0.08 -1.49 2.56
N MET A 121 1.24 -0.85 2.37
CA MET A 121 1.29 0.61 2.15
C MET A 121 0.51 0.97 0.88
N ASN A 122 -0.50 1.81 1.03
CA ASN A 122 -1.35 2.31 -0.04
C ASN A 122 -1.33 3.84 -0.04
N VAL A 123 -1.25 4.47 -1.21
CA VAL A 123 -1.18 5.93 -1.35
C VAL A 123 -2.44 6.45 -2.03
N ILE A 124 -2.81 7.72 -1.85
CA ILE A 124 -3.70 8.48 -2.75
C ILE A 124 -3.17 9.90 -2.90
N GLU A 125 -3.47 10.53 -4.03
CA GLU A 125 -3.26 11.97 -4.23
C GLU A 125 -4.40 12.76 -3.59
N LEU A 126 -4.05 13.77 -2.80
CA LEU A 126 -4.97 14.66 -2.15
C LEU A 126 -5.40 15.81 -3.08
N SER A 127 -6.57 16.39 -2.84
CA SER A 127 -7.03 17.58 -3.58
C SER A 127 -6.13 18.80 -3.36
N SER A 128 -5.34 18.80 -2.29
CA SER A 128 -4.28 19.77 -2.01
C SER A 128 -3.04 19.60 -2.90
N GLY A 129 -2.91 18.48 -3.61
CA GLY A 129 -1.70 18.05 -4.33
C GLY A 129 -0.70 17.28 -3.47
N ASN A 130 -0.93 17.17 -2.16
CA ASN A 130 -0.14 16.29 -1.29
C ASN A 130 -0.50 14.82 -1.54
N TYR A 131 0.24 13.89 -0.93
CA TYR A 131 -0.09 12.48 -0.95
C TYR A 131 -0.43 12.00 0.47
N LEU A 132 -1.46 11.18 0.59
CA LEU A 132 -1.79 10.47 1.82
C LEU A 132 -1.45 9.01 1.64
N TYR A 133 -0.73 8.42 2.58
CA TYR A 133 -0.56 6.98 2.62
C TYR A 133 -0.99 6.38 3.95
N ALA A 134 -1.53 5.17 3.86
CA ALA A 134 -1.90 4.35 4.99
C ALA A 134 -1.21 3.00 4.89
N GLU A 135 -0.88 2.43 6.04
CA GLU A 135 -0.34 1.08 6.12
C GLU A 135 -0.73 0.37 7.43
N SER A 136 -0.65 -0.95 7.40
CA SER A 136 -0.75 -1.78 8.59
C SER A 136 0.62 -1.98 9.21
N VAL A 137 0.69 -1.76 10.52
CA VAL A 137 1.90 -1.89 11.32
C VAL A 137 1.64 -2.92 12.41
N GLU A 138 2.13 -4.14 12.21
CA GLU A 138 1.97 -5.24 13.15
C GLU A 138 2.91 -5.07 14.34
N ASN A 139 2.54 -5.55 15.53
CA ASN A 139 3.43 -5.55 16.69
C ASN A 139 4.07 -6.94 16.88
N ASP A 140 5.38 -7.09 16.73
CA ASP A 140 6.06 -8.39 16.86
C ASP A 140 5.93 -8.99 18.27
N SER A 141 5.69 -8.17 19.30
CA SER A 141 5.41 -8.70 20.65
C SER A 141 4.00 -9.29 20.75
N LEU A 142 3.04 -8.77 19.97
CA LEU A 142 1.63 -9.14 19.99
C LEU A 142 1.07 -9.09 18.55
N PRO A 143 1.30 -10.13 17.72
CA PRO A 143 1.01 -10.12 16.27
C PRO A 143 -0.48 -9.92 15.92
N TRP A 144 -1.38 -10.05 16.90
CA TRP A 144 -2.80 -9.73 16.73
C TRP A 144 -3.14 -8.25 16.91
N ILE A 145 -2.17 -7.41 17.30
CA ILE A 145 -2.31 -5.96 17.37
C ILE A 145 -1.72 -5.40 16.08
N VAL A 146 -2.58 -4.83 15.25
CA VAL A 146 -2.18 -4.10 14.05
C VAL A 146 -2.62 -2.66 14.22
N ASN A 147 -1.65 -1.77 14.23
CA ASN A 147 -1.89 -0.34 14.17
C ASN A 147 -2.07 0.07 12.71
N ILE A 148 -2.81 1.15 12.49
CA ILE A 148 -2.85 1.79 11.18
C ILE A 148 -2.01 3.05 11.27
N LEU A 149 -0.94 3.14 10.49
CA LEU A 149 -0.18 4.37 10.33
C LEU A 149 -0.73 5.13 9.13
N LEU A 150 -1.07 6.40 9.34
CA LEU A 150 -1.49 7.33 8.30
C LEU A 150 -0.52 8.51 8.25
N ARG A 151 -0.04 8.85 7.06
CA ARG A 151 0.83 10.01 6.83
C ARG A 151 0.45 10.81 5.61
N GLU A 152 0.47 12.11 5.76
CA GLU A 152 0.43 13.04 4.64
C GLU A 152 1.84 13.52 4.33
N VAL A 153 2.18 13.54 3.05
CA VAL A 153 3.46 14.02 2.54
C VAL A 153 3.27 15.04 1.42
N THR A 154 4.19 15.99 1.31
CA THR A 154 4.21 16.96 0.21
C THR A 154 4.50 16.29 -1.15
N PRO A 155 4.34 17.00 -2.28
CA PRO A 155 4.82 16.55 -3.59
C PRO A 155 6.32 16.19 -3.62
N LEU A 156 7.12 16.75 -2.70
CA LEU A 156 8.55 16.47 -2.57
C LEU A 156 8.85 15.30 -1.61
N GLY A 157 7.79 14.64 -1.09
CA GLY A 157 7.87 13.51 -0.17
C GLY A 157 8.22 13.88 1.27
N ASP A 158 8.06 15.13 1.68
CA ASP A 158 8.27 15.56 3.08
C ASP A 158 7.02 15.34 3.92
N ILE A 159 7.15 14.76 5.11
CA ILE A 159 6.02 14.48 6.01
C ILE A 159 5.47 15.81 6.57
N VAL A 160 4.17 16.02 6.43
CA VAL A 160 3.45 17.17 7.02
C VAL A 160 2.46 16.74 8.10
N PHE A 161 2.03 15.49 8.07
CA PHE A 161 1.10 14.93 9.06
C PHE A 161 1.44 13.47 9.37
N THR A 162 1.19 13.05 10.60
CA THR A 162 1.30 11.65 11.03
C THR A 162 0.25 11.36 12.07
N LYS A 163 -0.42 10.23 11.91
CA LYS A 163 -1.39 9.70 12.86
C LYS A 163 -1.26 8.20 12.95
N VAL A 164 -1.23 7.68 14.17
CA VAL A 164 -1.31 6.26 14.46
C VAL A 164 -2.70 6.00 15.03
N PHE A 165 -3.42 5.05 14.44
CA PHE A 165 -4.67 4.57 15.01
C PHE A 165 -4.38 3.32 15.82
N ASP A 166 -4.58 3.40 17.13
CA ASP A 166 -4.49 2.26 18.07
C ASP A 166 -5.71 1.30 17.94
N GLN A 167 -6.45 1.39 16.84
CA GLN A 167 -7.77 0.79 16.69
C GLN A 167 -7.74 -0.39 15.74
N SER A 168 -7.44 -1.58 16.25
CA SER A 168 -8.28 -2.77 16.12
C SER A 168 -7.53 -4.00 16.63
N ILE A 169 -8.28 -5.01 17.05
CA ILE A 169 -7.75 -6.38 17.12
C ILE A 169 -7.50 -6.79 15.65
N GLY A 170 -6.34 -6.40 15.13
CA GLY A 170 -5.73 -6.70 13.83
C GLY A 170 -6.50 -6.40 12.54
N GLY A 171 -5.90 -6.78 11.41
CA GLY A 171 -6.41 -6.65 10.05
C GLY A 171 -5.66 -5.61 9.21
N ASP A 172 -5.84 -5.69 7.90
CA ASP A 172 -4.93 -5.12 6.91
C ASP A 172 -5.54 -3.95 6.16
N VAL A 173 -4.79 -2.85 6.03
CA VAL A 173 -5.11 -1.77 5.10
C VAL A 173 -5.09 -2.32 3.68
N MET A 174 -6.22 -2.27 2.98
CA MET A 174 -6.31 -2.75 1.60
C MET A 174 -6.03 -1.64 0.60
N SER A 175 -6.63 -0.48 0.83
CA SER A 175 -6.57 0.65 -0.09
C SER A 175 -7.01 1.94 0.59
N LEU A 176 -6.63 3.04 -0.03
CA LEU A 176 -7.18 4.37 0.21
C LEU A 176 -7.97 4.79 -1.03
N SER A 177 -9.14 5.40 -0.84
CA SER A 177 -9.89 6.04 -1.91
C SER A 177 -10.62 7.27 -1.39
N TYR A 178 -11.17 8.08 -2.30
CA TYR A 178 -12.15 9.09 -1.90
C TYR A 178 -13.54 8.47 -1.73
N GLY A 179 -14.36 9.13 -0.91
CA GLY A 179 -15.81 9.04 -1.01
C GLY A 179 -16.33 9.70 -2.30
N PHE A 180 -17.61 9.49 -2.61
CA PHE A 180 -18.21 9.90 -3.90
C PHE A 180 -18.02 11.39 -4.23
N ASP A 181 -18.22 12.28 -3.25
CA ASP A 181 -18.10 13.73 -3.41
C ASP A 181 -16.70 14.27 -3.08
N ARG A 182 -15.74 13.38 -2.82
CA ARG A 182 -14.37 13.69 -2.38
C ARG A 182 -14.27 14.50 -1.09
N SER A 183 -15.34 14.64 -0.32
CA SER A 183 -15.33 15.32 0.98
C SER A 183 -14.69 14.46 2.08
N THR A 184 -14.57 13.16 1.83
CA THR A 184 -14.11 12.13 2.77
C THR A 184 -13.10 11.21 2.11
N ILE A 185 -12.26 10.60 2.95
CA ILE A 185 -11.36 9.51 2.55
C ILE A 185 -11.91 8.21 3.11
N LEU A 186 -11.84 7.17 2.31
CA LEU A 186 -12.17 5.81 2.69
C LEU A 186 -10.87 5.04 2.89
N LEU A 187 -10.65 4.59 4.12
CA LEU A 187 -9.59 3.66 4.46
C LEU A 187 -10.18 2.26 4.51
N HIS A 188 -9.99 1.53 3.42
CA HIS A 188 -10.52 0.18 3.26
C HIS A 188 -9.65 -0.80 4.04
N LYS A 189 -10.30 -1.69 4.79
CA LYS A 189 -9.64 -2.69 5.62
C LYS A 189 -10.25 -4.08 5.44
N TRP A 190 -9.40 -5.10 5.55
CA TRP A 190 -9.80 -6.51 5.58
C TRP A 190 -9.32 -7.21 6.84
N GLY A 191 -10.06 -8.25 7.22
CA GLY A 191 -9.71 -9.13 8.33
C GLY A 191 -9.97 -8.52 9.70
N ARG A 192 -10.44 -9.37 10.62
CA ARG A 192 -10.76 -9.08 12.04
C ARG A 192 -11.68 -7.89 12.29
N GLN A 193 -12.20 -7.75 13.51
CA GLN A 193 -13.30 -6.81 13.79
C GLN A 193 -12.93 -5.34 13.52
N LEU A 194 -13.43 -4.82 12.39
CA LEU A 194 -13.99 -3.47 12.36
C LEU A 194 -15.19 -3.53 13.31
N TYR A 195 -15.18 -2.79 14.42
CA TYR A 195 -16.28 -2.80 15.38
C TYR A 195 -17.63 -2.70 14.62
N ASP A 196 -18.54 -3.63 14.88
CA ASP A 196 -19.86 -3.81 14.23
C ASP A 196 -19.90 -4.42 12.80
N CYS A 197 -18.76 -4.73 12.17
CA CYS A 197 -18.70 -5.47 10.90
C CYS A 197 -18.32 -6.94 11.16
N SER A 198 -19.30 -7.85 11.06
CA SER A 198 -19.15 -9.27 11.45
C SER A 198 -17.98 -10.01 10.79
N ASN A 199 -17.66 -9.66 9.55
CA ASN A 199 -16.58 -10.30 8.76
C ASN A 199 -15.30 -9.45 8.71
N GLY A 200 -15.26 -8.34 9.47
CA GLY A 200 -14.06 -7.52 9.56
C GLY A 200 -13.66 -6.76 8.31
N THR A 201 -14.57 -6.67 7.34
CA THR A 201 -14.31 -6.09 6.02
C THR A 201 -15.20 -4.87 5.81
N GLY A 202 -14.59 -3.76 5.43
CA GLY A 202 -15.27 -2.46 5.37
C GLY A 202 -14.30 -1.31 5.12
N ALA A 203 -14.75 -0.10 5.39
CA ALA A 203 -13.90 1.09 5.38
C ALA A 203 -14.20 2.01 6.56
N PHE A 204 -13.16 2.64 7.09
CA PHE A 204 -13.33 3.86 7.89
C PHE A 204 -13.57 5.03 6.96
N ILE A 205 -14.53 5.90 7.34
CA ILE A 205 -14.75 7.18 6.69
C ILE A 205 -13.96 8.21 7.50
N LEU A 206 -12.94 8.78 6.90
CA LEU A 206 -12.09 9.79 7.48
C LEU A 206 -12.47 11.17 6.92
N ASP A 207 -12.46 12.20 7.77
CA ASP A 207 -12.48 13.56 7.26
C ASP A 207 -11.15 13.90 6.55
N THR A 208 -11.17 14.92 5.68
CA THR A 208 -10.03 15.27 4.83
C THR A 208 -9.07 16.28 5.44
N VAL A 209 -9.32 16.74 6.67
CA VAL A 209 -8.55 17.81 7.34
C VAL A 209 -7.74 17.28 8.51
N GLN A 210 -8.37 16.49 9.39
CA GLN A 210 -7.79 15.92 10.60
C GLN A 210 -7.62 14.39 10.51
N TYR A 211 -8.21 13.79 9.48
CA TYR A 211 -8.27 12.35 9.28
C TYR A 211 -8.86 11.61 10.50
N ASP A 212 -9.77 12.26 11.21
CA ASP A 212 -10.59 11.65 12.24
C ASP A 212 -11.65 10.75 11.62
N THR A 213 -11.92 9.64 12.30
CA THR A 213 -12.96 8.71 11.90
C THR A 213 -14.32 9.36 12.17
N ILE A 214 -15.00 9.79 11.11
CA ILE A 214 -16.34 10.39 11.17
C ILE A 214 -17.45 9.37 10.87
N GLY A 215 -17.08 8.19 10.39
CA GLY A 215 -18.02 7.13 10.09
C GLY A 215 -17.32 5.84 9.68
N ARG A 216 -18.14 4.86 9.29
CA ARG A 216 -17.68 3.54 8.85
C ARG A 216 -18.71 2.91 7.92
N ILE A 217 -18.24 2.07 7.04
CA ILE A 217 -19.06 1.26 6.14
C ILE A 217 -18.69 -0.19 6.35
N CYS A 218 -19.66 -1.03 6.67
CA CYS A 218 -19.47 -2.48 6.70
C CYS A 218 -19.85 -3.06 5.35
N TYR A 219 -18.98 -3.87 4.76
CA TYR A 219 -19.29 -4.62 3.56
C TYR A 219 -20.00 -5.92 3.99
N SER A 220 -21.30 -5.83 4.28
CA SER A 220 -22.13 -6.94 4.76
C SER A 220 -22.75 -7.74 3.60
N GLY A 221 -22.86 -9.07 3.74
CA GLY A 221 -23.66 -9.91 2.83
C GLY A 221 -22.99 -10.26 1.50
N HIS A 222 -21.77 -9.79 1.28
CA HIS A 222 -20.98 -10.14 0.12
C HIS A 222 -20.11 -11.35 0.49
N ASN A 223 -20.53 -12.54 0.07
CA ASN A 223 -19.62 -13.70 -0.04
C ASN A 223 -18.57 -13.31 -1.07
N THR A 224 -17.61 -12.48 -0.68
CA THR A 224 -16.40 -12.32 -1.46
C THR A 224 -15.76 -13.69 -1.46
N TYR A 225 -15.87 -14.41 -2.57
CA TYR A 225 -15.09 -15.62 -2.81
C TYR A 225 -13.57 -15.34 -2.82
N PHE A 226 -13.16 -14.12 -2.48
CA PHE A 226 -11.78 -13.75 -2.31
C PHE A 226 -11.26 -14.27 -0.97
N SER A 227 -10.22 -15.10 -1.02
CA SER A 227 -9.41 -15.46 0.15
C SER A 227 -8.53 -14.32 0.61
N SER A 228 -8.23 -13.36 -0.27
CA SER A 228 -7.50 -12.15 0.05
C SER A 228 -8.02 -11.00 -0.79
N VAL A 229 -8.41 -9.91 -0.15
CA VAL A 229 -8.80 -8.69 -0.85
C VAL A 229 -7.59 -7.78 -0.97
N TYR A 230 -7.29 -7.34 -2.18
CA TYR A 230 -6.10 -6.54 -2.48
C TYR A 230 -6.40 -5.05 -2.61
N ASN A 231 -7.59 -4.69 -3.10
CA ASN A 231 -7.95 -3.30 -3.32
C ASN A 231 -9.47 -3.12 -3.29
N ALA A 232 -9.91 -1.93 -2.90
CA ALA A 232 -11.31 -1.53 -2.98
C ALA A 232 -11.43 -0.03 -3.33
N MET A 233 -12.46 0.32 -4.10
CA MET A 233 -12.82 1.71 -4.40
C MET A 233 -14.32 1.86 -4.62
N LEU A 234 -14.85 3.06 -4.36
CA LEU A 234 -16.23 3.40 -4.78
C LEU A 234 -16.24 3.93 -6.21
N HIS A 235 -17.11 3.38 -7.03
CA HIS A 235 -17.43 3.89 -8.36
C HIS A 235 -18.29 5.16 -8.26
N PRO A 236 -18.26 6.07 -9.26
CA PRO A 236 -19.10 7.28 -9.27
C PRO A 236 -20.61 7.06 -9.24
N ASN A 237 -21.13 5.84 -9.40
CA ASN A 237 -22.56 5.55 -9.18
C ASN A 237 -22.86 5.07 -7.75
N GLY A 238 -21.86 5.02 -6.87
CA GLY A 238 -21.97 4.53 -5.50
C GLY A 238 -21.66 3.03 -5.33
N GLU A 239 -21.43 2.28 -6.41
CA GLU A 239 -21.09 0.85 -6.34
C GLU A 239 -19.69 0.64 -5.74
N LEU A 240 -19.53 -0.41 -4.93
CA LEU A 240 -18.22 -0.81 -4.43
C LEU A 240 -17.55 -1.75 -5.43
N ILE A 241 -16.35 -1.39 -5.88
CA ILE A 241 -15.50 -2.23 -6.71
C ILE A 241 -14.41 -2.81 -5.83
N VAL A 242 -14.35 -4.14 -5.77
CA VAL A 242 -13.37 -4.87 -4.96
C VAL A 242 -12.54 -5.77 -5.87
N ALA A 243 -11.21 -5.71 -5.72
CA ALA A 243 -10.28 -6.60 -6.37
C ALA A 243 -9.58 -7.51 -5.35
N GLY A 244 -9.43 -8.79 -5.67
CA GLY A 244 -8.84 -9.76 -4.76
C GLY A 244 -8.46 -11.08 -5.44
N GLN A 245 -7.89 -11.98 -4.65
CA GLN A 245 -7.55 -13.35 -5.04
C GLN A 245 -8.65 -14.30 -4.62
N TYR A 246 -9.15 -15.09 -5.57
CA TYR A 246 -9.99 -16.24 -5.28
C TYR A 246 -9.11 -17.40 -4.79
N ASP A 247 -9.51 -18.05 -3.69
CA ASP A 247 -9.00 -19.38 -3.37
C ASP A 247 -9.99 -20.40 -3.93
N ASN A 248 -9.59 -21.03 -5.02
CA ASN A 248 -10.27 -22.20 -5.52
C ASN A 248 -9.29 -23.35 -5.69
N THR A 249 -9.80 -24.57 -5.63
CA THR A 249 -8.99 -25.81 -5.75
C THR A 249 -8.25 -25.95 -7.08
N LEU A 250 -8.46 -25.05 -8.04
CA LEU A 250 -7.88 -25.03 -9.39
C LEU A 250 -6.82 -23.93 -9.57
N GLY A 251 -6.46 -23.19 -8.52
CA GLY A 251 -5.40 -22.18 -8.52
C GLY A 251 -5.84 -20.80 -8.02
N ASP A 252 -4.86 -19.91 -7.89
CA ASP A 252 -5.07 -18.51 -7.47
C ASP A 252 -5.46 -17.65 -8.67
N TYR A 253 -6.62 -16.99 -8.61
CA TYR A 253 -7.11 -16.11 -9.67
C TYR A 253 -7.34 -14.70 -9.13
N ILE A 254 -6.95 -13.67 -9.89
CA ILE A 254 -7.30 -12.28 -9.58
C ILE A 254 -8.68 -11.97 -10.19
N GLY A 255 -9.58 -11.41 -9.38
CA GLY A 255 -10.91 -10.99 -9.82
C GLY A 255 -11.24 -9.57 -9.47
N VAL A 256 -12.25 -9.03 -10.15
CA VAL A 256 -12.91 -7.77 -9.83
C VAL A 256 -14.40 -8.03 -9.68
N GLN A 257 -14.99 -7.60 -8.57
CA GLN A 257 -16.43 -7.68 -8.33
C GLN A 257 -17.00 -6.28 -8.11
N ARG A 258 -18.23 -6.07 -8.58
CA ARG A 258 -19.00 -4.83 -8.40
C ARG A 258 -20.23 -5.13 -7.55
N TYR A 259 -20.53 -4.25 -6.61
CA TYR A 259 -21.61 -4.37 -5.65
C TYR A 259 -22.46 -3.10 -5.59
#